data_AF-A0AAW2XPJ5-F1
#
_entry.id   AF-A0AAW2XPJ5-F1
#
_cell.length_a   1.000
_cell.length_b   1.000
_cell.length_c   1.000
_cell.angle_alpha   90.00
_cell.angle_beta   90.00
_cell.angle_gamma   90.00
#
_symmetry.space_group_name_H-M   'P 1'
#
loop_
_entity.id
_entity.type
_entity.pdbx_description
1 polymer ?
#
loop_
_entity_poly.entity_id
_entity_poly.type
_entity_poly.pdbx_seq_one_letter_code
_entity_poly.pdbx_strand_id
1 'polypeptide(L)'
;MEHSKRGVLPMRHVIKLSKKQSPKTDEELKRMSNIPYASAVGSIQYDVQCTRPDVAYALSITSRYQACTGEAHWSAVKSIF
;
A
#
# COMPACT_ATOMS: atom_id res chain seq x y z
N MET A 1 -10.26 20.62 24.17
CA MET A 1 -9.96 19.96 22.87
C MET A 1 -10.69 18.62 22.81
N GLU A 2 -12.04 18.60 22.89
CA GLU A 2 -12.79 17.35 23.15
C GLU A 2 -13.58 16.79 21.95
N HIS A 3 -13.50 17.42 20.78
CA HIS A 3 -14.27 17.00 19.59
C HIS A 3 -13.42 16.85 18.32
N SER A 4 -12.13 16.53 18.45
CA SER A 4 -11.33 16.20 17.27
C SER A 4 -11.79 14.86 16.70
N LYS A 5 -12.53 14.90 15.58
CA LYS A 5 -12.89 13.70 14.82
C LYS A 5 -11.58 13.04 14.40
N ARG A 6 -11.34 11.79 14.82
CA ARG A 6 -10.20 10.99 14.34
C ARG A 6 -10.28 10.97 12.81
N GLY A 7 -9.33 11.62 12.14
CA GLY A 7 -9.24 11.60 10.69
C GLY A 7 -9.26 10.16 10.18
N VAL A 8 -9.94 9.92 9.07
CA VAL A 8 -9.95 8.60 8.42
C VAL A 8 -8.50 8.32 8.01
N LEU A 9 -7.87 7.35 8.68
CA LEU A 9 -6.50 6.96 8.34
C LEU A 9 -6.53 6.12 7.05
N PRO A 10 -5.77 6.51 6.00
CA PRO A 10 -5.72 5.79 4.72
C PRO A 10 -5.16 4.37 4.84
N MET A 11 -4.53 4.04 5.97
CA MET A 11 -4.28 2.65 6.34
C MET A 11 -4.61 2.47 7.82
N ARG A 12 -5.46 1.48 8.13
CA ARG A 12 -5.66 1.06 9.53
C ARG A 12 -4.32 0.53 10.04
N HIS A 13 -3.88 1.03 11.20
CA HIS A 13 -2.64 0.66 11.90
C HIS A 13 -2.46 -0.87 12.17
N VAL A 14 -3.44 -1.70 11.80
CA VAL A 14 -3.53 -3.14 12.05
C VAL A 14 -3.17 -3.98 10.80
N ILE A 15 -3.00 -3.39 9.61
CA ILE A 15 -2.63 -4.15 8.41
C ILE A 15 -1.13 -4.49 8.47
N LYS A 16 -0.80 -5.68 8.99
CA LYS A 16 0.56 -6.22 8.98
C LYS A 16 0.85 -6.89 7.64
N LEU A 17 1.61 -6.22 6.78
CA LEU A 17 2.17 -6.81 5.57
C LEU A 17 3.43 -7.63 5.89
N SER A 18 3.65 -8.72 5.15
CA SER A 18 4.79 -9.61 5.37
C SER A 18 5.23 -10.30 4.09
N LYS A 19 6.53 -10.64 4.02
CA LYS A 19 7.08 -11.42 2.90
C LYS A 19 6.44 -12.82 2.75
N LYS A 20 5.74 -13.32 3.77
CA LYS A 20 5.01 -14.60 3.68
C LYS A 20 3.80 -14.53 2.75
N GLN A 21 3.31 -13.31 2.48
CA GLN A 21 2.19 -13.01 1.57
C GLN A 21 2.66 -12.76 0.13
N SER A 22 3.93 -13.04 -0.17
CA SER A 22 4.43 -13.05 -1.54
C SER A 22 3.73 -14.16 -2.33
N PRO A 23 3.49 -13.97 -3.63
CA PRO A 23 2.92 -14.99 -4.50
C PRO A 23 3.79 -16.25 -4.47
N LYS A 24 3.16 -17.42 -4.37
CA LYS A 24 3.86 -18.72 -4.26
C LYS A 24 3.65 -19.60 -5.47
N THR A 25 2.56 -19.37 -6.19
CA THR A 25 2.21 -20.12 -7.40
C THR A 25 2.49 -19.30 -8.65
N ASP A 26 2.77 -19.98 -9.76
CA ASP A 26 3.02 -19.32 -11.06
C ASP A 26 1.80 -18.54 -11.54
N GLU A 27 0.60 -19.04 -11.25
CA GLU A 27 -0.67 -18.35 -11.55
C GLU A 27 -0.80 -17.01 -10.80
N GLU A 28 -0.45 -16.99 -9.51
CA GLU A 28 -0.44 -15.76 -8.71
C GLU A 28 0.63 -14.79 -9.20
N LEU A 29 1.82 -15.28 -9.55
CA LEU A 29 2.89 -14.46 -10.13
C LEU A 29 2.44 -13.79 -11.42
N LYS A 30 1.83 -14.55 -12.34
CA LYS A 30 1.28 -14.04 -13.60
C LYS A 30 0.13 -13.06 -13.39
N ARG A 31 -0.67 -13.25 -12.35
CA ARG A 31 -1.73 -12.30 -12.00
C ARG A 31 -1.14 -11.00 -11.45
N MET A 32 -0.15 -11.08 -10.57
CA MET A 32 0.55 -9.93 -9.98
C MET A 32 1.40 -9.16 -10.97
N SER A 33 1.98 -9.82 -11.99
CA SER A 33 2.79 -9.14 -13.01
C SER A 33 2.00 -8.13 -13.84
N ASN A 34 0.68 -8.32 -13.96
CA ASN A 34 -0.19 -7.40 -14.69
C ASN A 34 -0.65 -6.20 -13.85
N ILE A 35 -0.35 -6.19 -12.55
CA ILE A 35 -0.76 -5.10 -11.66
C ILE A 35 0.30 -3.99 -11.69
N PRO A 36 -0.11 -2.73 -11.92
CA PRO A 36 0.81 -1.60 -11.99
C PRO A 36 1.24 -1.12 -10.58
N TYR A 37 1.79 -2.03 -9.77
CA TYR A 37 2.12 -1.76 -8.37
C TYR A 37 3.15 -0.63 -8.21
N ALA A 38 4.22 -0.65 -9.02
CA ALA A 38 5.25 0.39 -8.98
C ALA A 38 4.69 1.77 -9.38
N SER A 39 3.78 1.82 -10.35
CA SER A 39 3.12 3.07 -10.75
C SER A 39 2.25 3.61 -9.63
N ALA A 40 1.44 2.75 -8.98
CA ALA A 40 0.61 3.15 -7.85
C ALA A 40 1.43 3.68 -6.66
N VAL A 41 2.55 3.01 -6.33
CA VAL A 41 3.49 3.48 -5.30
C VAL A 41 4.08 4.85 -5.68
N GLY A 42 4.41 5.06 -6.97
CA GLY A 42 4.89 6.34 -7.48
C GLY A 42 3.86 7.46 -7.38
N SER A 43 2.59 7.18 -7.68
CA SER A 43 1.49 8.14 -7.51
C SER A 43 1.31 8.53 -6.04
N ILE A 44 1.31 7.56 -5.12
CA ILE A 44 1.21 7.83 -3.68
C ILE A 44 2.42 8.64 -3.19
N GLN A 45 3.63 8.35 -3.68
CA GLN A 45 4.83 9.16 -3.39
C GLN A 45 4.69 10.61 -3.86
N TYR A 46 4.03 10.84 -5.00
CA TYR A 46 3.72 12.19 -5.46
C TYR A 46 2.70 12.87 -4.53
N ASP A 47 1.62 12.18 -4.17
CA ASP A 47 0.59 12.70 -3.25
C ASP A 47 1.20 13.11 -1.91
N VAL A 48 2.08 12.28 -1.32
CA VAL A 48 2.80 12.59 -0.07
C VAL A 48 3.60 13.89 -0.18
N GLN A 49 4.28 14.11 -1.30
CA GLN A 49 5.12 15.29 -1.50
C GLN A 49 4.29 16.55 -1.76
N CYS A 50 3.14 16.43 -2.41
CA CYS A 50 2.37 17.57 -2.88
C CYS A 50 1.23 17.98 -1.94
N THR A 51 0.42 17.03 -1.46
CA THR A 51 -0.89 17.36 -0.86
C THR A 51 -1.32 16.47 0.32
N ARG A 52 -0.78 15.26 0.45
CA ARG A 52 -1.26 14.22 1.37
C ARG A 52 -0.13 13.63 2.22
N PRO A 53 0.53 14.40 3.10
CA PRO A 53 1.55 13.84 3.99
C PRO A 53 1.00 12.78 4.97
N ASP A 54 -0.33 12.73 5.18
CA ASP A 54 -1.01 11.75 6.02
C ASP A 54 -0.88 10.30 5.52
N VAL A 55 -0.62 10.08 4.22
CA VAL A 55 -0.43 8.73 3.65
C VAL A 55 1.04 8.27 3.66
N ALA A 56 1.98 9.09 4.13
CA ALA A 56 3.42 8.81 4.09
C ALA A 56 3.80 7.51 4.82
N TYR A 57 3.14 7.26 5.96
CA TYR A 57 3.34 6.01 6.69
C TYR A 57 2.93 4.81 5.84
N ALA A 58 1.78 4.89 5.17
CA ALA A 58 1.25 3.79 4.37
C ALA A 58 2.16 3.47 3.19
N LEU A 59 2.67 4.51 2.52
CA LEU A 59 3.66 4.41 1.46
C LEU A 59 4.94 3.71 1.92
N SER A 60 5.44 4.07 3.11
CA SER A 60 6.68 3.50 3.66
C SER A 60 6.60 1.99 3.92
N ILE A 61 5.39 1.47 4.13
CA ILE A 61 5.13 0.06 4.37
C ILE A 61 4.94 -0.67 3.03
N THR A 62 4.18 -0.10 2.10
CA THR A 62 3.88 -0.74 0.79
C THR A 62 5.09 -0.78 -0.14
N SER A 63 5.98 0.23 -0.11
CA SER A 63 7.18 0.28 -0.95
C SER A 63 8.15 -0.88 -0.71
N ARG A 64 8.17 -1.44 0.50
CA ARG A 64 9.09 -2.54 0.90
C ARG A 64 8.85 -3.85 0.15
N TYR A 65 7.69 -4.02 -0.48
CA TYR A 65 7.26 -5.28 -1.08
C TYR A 65 7.20 -5.26 -2.61
N GLN A 66 7.77 -4.25 -3.28
CA GLN A 66 7.74 -4.16 -4.75
C GLN A 66 8.26 -5.43 -5.44
N ALA A 67 9.35 -6.02 -4.94
CA ALA A 67 9.95 -7.24 -5.51
C ALA A 67 9.17 -8.52 -5.21
N CYS A 68 8.22 -8.49 -4.27
CA CYS A 68 7.47 -9.66 -3.81
C CYS A 68 5.99 -9.30 -3.61
N THR A 69 5.43 -8.61 -4.60
CA THR A 69 4.07 -8.08 -4.55
C THR A 69 3.07 -9.22 -4.61
N GLY A 70 2.14 -9.25 -3.66
CA GLY A 70 1.06 -10.24 -3.58
C GLY A 70 -0.28 -9.53 -3.39
N GLU A 71 -1.38 -10.27 -3.47
CA GLU A 71 -2.74 -9.71 -3.42
C GLU A 71 -3.03 -8.87 -2.18
N ALA A 72 -2.49 -9.29 -1.03
CA ALA A 72 -2.63 -8.55 0.22
C ALA A 72 -1.89 -7.20 0.16
N HIS A 73 -0.71 -7.17 -0.47
CA HIS A 73 0.06 -5.95 -0.70
C HIS A 73 -0.69 -5.00 -1.65
N TRP A 74 -1.27 -5.53 -2.73
CA TRP A 74 -2.08 -4.74 -3.65
C TRP A 74 -3.35 -4.18 -3.01
N SER A 75 -4.03 -4.99 -2.21
CA SER A 75 -5.23 -4.55 -1.47
C SER A 75 -4.92 -3.44 -0.48
N ALA A 76 -3.75 -3.48 0.17
CA ALA A 76 -3.28 -2.40 1.02
C ALA A 76 -2.96 -1.12 0.25
N VAL A 77 -2.38 -1.22 -0.96
CA VAL A 77 -2.18 -0.04 -1.82
C VAL A 77 -3.52 0.58 -2.23
N LYS A 78 -4.51 -0.25 -2.61
CA LYS A 78 -5.86 0.22 -2.96
C LYS A 78 -6.59 0.91 -1.81
N SER A 79 -6.27 0.61 -0.55
CA SER A 79 -6.93 1.27 0.58
C SER A 79 -6.38 2.68 0.87
N ILE A 80 -5.24 3.04 0.28
CA ILE A 80 -4.58 4.34 0.47
C ILE A 80 -5.22 5.43 -0.39
N PHE A 81 -5.67 5.04 -1.59
CA PHE A 81 -6.49 5.86 -2.48
C PHE A 81 -7.88 6.08 -1.87
#